data_AF-A0A0J7L305-F1
#
_entry.id   AF-A0A0J7L305-F1
#
_cell.length_a   1.000
_cell.length_b   1.000
_cell.length_c   1.000
_cell.angle_alpha   90.00
_cell.angle_beta   90.00
_cell.angle_gamma   90.00
#
_symmetry.space_group_name_H-M   'P 1'
#
loop_
_entity.id
_entity.type
_entity.pdbx_description
1 polymer ?
#
loop_
_entity_poly.entity_id
_entity_poly.type
_entity_poly.pdbx_seq_one_letter_code
_entity_poly.pdbx_strand_id
1 'polypeptide(L)'
;MLKFQQRATPEDLKIAASIERKRQLEEARKLRIFNPRIRKIGIDKAFLDKQVEEKQRQREWEQTEECQLDEALIRNSELAVHLERQQEEAEEQQHRRHCEAIQDEEDKKAEIYNHVTGDFLTEAREQAESTRGPYRPLADRYKGMTADELKVFRDAQLEQMEEIRKIKLEEKNMNEDWDRLMNSHLQVAYSYEHELNKRKSEFNKKIAEENLQLAEQQKLHQEYLNRVIYKNQPTAAFYEQFNKGTR
;
A
#
# COMPACT_ATOMS: atom_id res chain seq x y z
N MET A 1 50.10 138.08 59.12
CA MET A 1 48.85 138.07 58.33
C MET A 1 48.36 136.63 58.26
N LEU A 2 47.15 136.37 58.77
CA LEU A 2 46.61 135.02 58.96
C LEU A 2 46.22 134.35 57.61
N LYS A 3 46.64 133.10 57.44
CA LYS A 3 46.19 132.21 56.36
C LYS A 3 44.88 131.54 56.77
N PHE A 4 43.75 131.95 56.18
CA PHE A 4 42.50 131.19 56.29
C PHE A 4 42.48 130.09 55.22
N GLN A 5 42.76 128.85 55.62
CA GLN A 5 42.45 127.67 54.81
C GLN A 5 40.99 127.28 55.08
N GLN A 6 40.08 127.61 54.15
CA GLN A 6 38.72 127.10 54.17
C GLN A 6 38.74 125.61 53.75
N ARG A 7 38.33 124.70 54.64
CA ARG A 7 38.09 123.29 54.32
C ARG A 7 36.60 123.13 53.98
N ALA A 8 36.27 122.68 52.77
CA ALA A 8 34.90 122.45 52.32
C ALA A 8 34.22 121.34 53.15
N THR A 9 32.92 121.50 53.47
CA THR A 9 32.15 120.50 54.24
C THR A 9 31.61 119.37 53.34
N PRO A 10 31.28 118.19 53.87
CA PRO A 10 30.72 117.08 53.06
C PRO A 10 29.40 117.42 52.38
N GLU A 11 28.62 118.35 52.94
CA GLU A 11 27.38 118.86 52.36
C GLU A 11 27.67 119.79 51.17
N ASP A 12 28.69 120.65 51.28
CA ASP A 12 29.15 121.49 50.17
C ASP A 12 29.65 120.65 48.99
N LEU A 13 30.29 119.50 49.24
CA LEU A 13 30.71 118.55 48.21
C LEU A 13 29.52 117.88 47.51
N LYS A 14 28.45 117.55 48.24
CA LYS A 14 27.21 117.01 47.65
C LYS A 14 26.47 118.05 46.82
N ILE A 15 26.43 119.30 47.29
CA ILE A 15 25.82 120.42 46.57
C ILE A 15 26.63 120.72 45.31
N ALA A 16 27.97 120.78 45.41
CA ALA A 16 28.86 120.93 44.27
C ALA A 16 28.69 119.80 43.26
N ALA A 17 28.63 118.53 43.70
CA ALA A 17 28.38 117.39 42.81
C ALA A 17 26.99 117.43 42.16
N SER A 18 25.96 117.91 42.86
CA SER A 18 24.61 118.11 42.30
C SER A 18 24.59 119.21 41.24
N ILE A 19 25.28 120.32 41.50
CA ILE A 19 25.45 121.43 40.56
C ILE A 19 26.25 120.97 39.34
N GLU A 20 27.33 120.21 39.53
CA GLU A 20 28.12 119.63 38.44
C GLU A 20 27.32 118.64 37.62
N ARG A 21 26.53 117.74 38.24
CA ARG A 21 25.61 116.86 37.51
C ARG A 21 24.58 117.64 36.71
N LYS A 22 23.99 118.69 37.27
CA LYS A 22 23.05 119.57 36.54
C LYS A 22 23.73 120.28 35.37
N ARG A 23 24.96 120.77 35.57
CA ARG A 23 25.77 121.36 34.49
C ARG A 23 26.08 120.33 33.40
N GLN A 24 26.51 119.12 33.75
CA GLN A 24 26.78 118.03 32.82
C GLN A 24 25.52 117.61 32.04
N LEU A 25 24.35 117.57 32.70
CA LEU A 25 23.07 117.28 32.03
C LEU A 25 22.65 118.41 31.08
N GLU A 26 22.77 119.67 31.49
CA GLU A 26 22.49 120.83 30.64
C GLU A 26 23.49 120.93 29.48
N GLU A 27 24.77 120.60 29.68
CA GLU A 27 25.78 120.50 28.62
C GLU A 27 25.44 119.38 27.62
N ALA A 28 25.09 118.18 28.10
CA ALA A 28 24.62 117.08 27.25
C ALA A 28 23.33 117.43 26.49
N ARG A 29 22.43 118.20 27.10
CA ARG A 29 21.19 118.71 26.48
C ARG A 29 21.46 119.78 25.43
N LYS A 30 22.36 120.74 25.71
CA LYS A 30 22.80 121.77 24.75
C LYS A 30 23.39 121.14 23.49
N LEU A 31 24.19 120.08 23.62
CA LEU A 31 24.73 119.33 22.48
C LEU A 31 23.64 118.75 21.57
N ARG A 32 22.46 118.39 22.12
CA ARG A 32 21.30 117.92 21.32
C ARG A 32 20.48 119.06 20.72
N ILE A 33 20.27 120.15 21.46
CA ILE A 33 19.40 121.28 21.06
C ILE A 33 20.06 122.17 20.00
N PHE A 34 21.36 122.46 20.16
CA PHE A 34 22.09 123.38 19.29
C PHE A 34 22.68 122.72 18.03
N ASN A 35 22.71 121.38 17.96
CA ASN A 35 23.10 120.66 16.75
C ASN A 35 21.88 120.53 15.80
N PRO A 36 21.82 121.25 14.67
CA PRO A 36 20.65 121.27 13.79
C PRO A 36 20.33 119.90 13.16
N ARG A 37 21.33 119.01 13.04
CA ARG A 37 21.15 117.65 12.50
C ARG A 37 20.43 116.74 13.49
N ILE A 38 20.78 116.81 14.78
CA ILE A 38 20.14 116.06 15.85
C ILE A 38 18.72 116.57 16.10
N ARG A 39 18.49 117.90 16.04
CA ARG A 39 17.18 118.52 16.25
C ARG A 39 16.15 118.23 15.14
N LYS A 40 16.58 118.14 13.88
CA LYS A 40 15.65 117.92 12.74
C LYS A 40 15.27 116.45 12.51
N ILE A 41 16.19 115.51 12.71
CA ILE A 41 15.99 114.09 12.37
C ILE A 41 15.95 113.20 13.62
N GLY A 42 16.84 113.42 14.59
CA GLY A 42 16.75 112.82 15.93
C GLY A 42 16.61 111.30 16.00
N ILE A 43 17.37 110.53 15.22
CA ILE A 43 17.28 109.06 15.17
C ILE A 43 18.41 108.43 15.99
N ASP A 44 18.07 107.49 16.88
CA ASP A 44 19.04 106.62 17.52
C ASP A 44 19.43 105.48 16.57
N LYS A 45 20.45 105.76 15.75
CA LYS A 45 20.95 104.80 14.77
C LYS A 45 21.43 103.51 15.44
N ALA A 46 22.09 103.61 16.59
CA ALA A 46 22.62 102.44 17.29
C ALA A 46 21.51 101.53 17.83
N PHE A 47 20.38 102.10 18.28
CA PHE A 47 19.22 101.32 18.70
C PHE A 47 18.48 100.67 17.51
N LEU A 48 18.27 101.41 16.42
CA LEU A 48 17.64 100.86 15.21
C LEU A 48 18.50 99.78 14.55
N ASP A 49 19.82 99.97 14.49
CA ASP A 49 20.76 98.97 13.97
C ASP A 49 20.65 97.66 14.79
N LYS A 50 20.61 97.75 16.13
CA LYS A 50 20.37 96.58 17.01
C LYS A 50 19.02 95.90 16.76
N GLN A 51 17.96 96.68 16.55
CA GLN A 51 16.63 96.14 16.28
C GLN A 51 16.57 95.43 14.91
N VAL A 52 17.29 95.97 13.90
CA VAL A 52 17.44 95.33 12.59
C VAL A 52 18.23 94.03 12.71
N GLU A 53 19.34 94.04 13.45
CA GLU A 53 20.15 92.84 13.71
C GLU A 53 19.34 91.76 14.47
N GLU A 54 18.53 92.12 15.45
CA GLU A 54 17.66 91.18 16.15
C GLU A 54 16.62 90.56 15.20
N LYS A 55 15.97 91.37 14.37
CA LYS A 55 14.99 90.89 13.39
C LYS A 55 15.63 90.05 12.28
N GLN A 56 16.86 90.36 11.88
CA GLN A 56 17.64 89.54 10.94
C GLN A 56 17.96 88.18 11.56
N ARG A 57 18.45 88.15 12.80
CA ARG A 57 18.71 86.89 13.54
C ARG A 57 17.45 86.05 13.71
N GLN A 58 16.30 86.67 13.99
CA GLN A 58 15.02 85.95 14.06
C GLN A 58 14.64 85.32 12.73
N ARG A 59 14.73 86.07 11.62
CA ARG A 59 14.45 85.53 10.28
C ARG A 59 15.43 84.43 9.88
N GLU A 60 16.71 84.59 10.20
CA GLU A 60 17.71 83.56 9.96
C GLU A 60 17.41 82.29 10.77
N TRP A 61 17.02 82.44 12.04
CA TRP A 61 16.58 81.32 12.87
C TRP A 61 15.34 80.63 12.28
N GLU A 62 14.30 81.38 11.95
CA GLU A 62 13.05 80.88 11.34
C GLU A 62 13.36 80.14 10.03
N GLN A 63 14.20 80.70 9.16
CA GLN A 63 14.62 80.05 7.92
C GLN A 63 15.40 78.77 8.18
N THR A 64 16.30 78.75 9.17
CA THR A 64 17.03 77.52 9.50
C THR A 64 16.12 76.43 10.06
N GLU A 65 15.11 76.80 10.86
CA GLU A 65 14.08 75.89 11.37
C GLU A 65 13.21 75.35 10.21
N GLU A 66 12.72 76.22 9.33
CA GLU A 66 11.94 75.83 8.16
C GLU A 66 12.73 74.88 7.25
N CYS A 67 14.00 75.19 6.95
CA CYS A 67 14.86 74.30 6.17
C CYS A 67 15.06 72.94 6.85
N GLN A 68 15.24 72.89 8.17
CA GLN A 68 15.37 71.63 8.90
C GLN A 68 14.08 70.80 8.87
N LEU A 69 12.92 71.45 8.99
CA LEU A 69 11.62 70.80 8.90
C LEU A 69 11.36 70.27 7.48
N ASP A 70 11.69 71.04 6.45
CA ASP A 70 11.56 70.61 5.05
C ASP A 70 12.46 69.41 4.76
N GLU A 71 13.72 69.44 5.21
CA GLU A 71 14.63 68.30 5.10
C GLU A 71 14.09 67.05 5.82
N ALA A 72 13.54 67.23 7.03
CA ALA A 72 12.95 66.14 7.79
C ALA A 72 11.70 65.57 7.09
N LEU A 73 10.87 66.43 6.49
CA LEU A 73 9.69 66.02 5.74
C LEU A 73 10.06 65.19 4.52
N ILE A 74 11.06 65.63 3.74
CA ILE A 74 11.55 64.90 2.56
C ILE A 74 12.06 63.51 2.99
N ARG A 75 12.93 63.45 4.01
CA ARG A 75 13.44 62.17 4.53
C ARG A 75 12.33 61.25 5.02
N ASN A 76 11.36 61.77 5.75
CA ASN A 76 10.24 60.98 6.25
C ASN A 76 9.34 60.49 5.10
N SER A 77 9.13 61.30 4.06
CA SER A 77 8.35 60.91 2.89
C SER A 77 9.04 59.79 2.10
N GLU A 78 10.35 59.87 1.90
CA GLU A 78 11.15 58.82 1.26
C GLU A 78 11.10 57.52 2.06
N LEU A 79 11.24 57.60 3.40
CA LEU A 79 11.11 56.45 4.28
C LEU A 79 9.71 55.82 4.21
N ALA A 80 8.65 56.63 4.17
CA ALA A 80 7.28 56.14 4.06
C ALA A 80 7.07 55.34 2.76
N VAL A 81 7.53 55.87 1.62
CA VAL A 81 7.46 55.18 0.32
C VAL A 81 8.26 53.87 0.34
N HIS A 82 9.45 53.87 0.93
CA HIS A 82 10.25 52.65 1.06
C HIS A 82 9.58 51.59 1.94
N LEU A 83 8.95 52.00 3.04
CA LEU A 83 8.23 51.08 3.93
C LEU A 83 6.97 50.53 3.27
N GLU A 84 6.21 51.36 2.57
CA GLU A 84 5.01 50.95 1.81
C GLU A 84 5.38 49.90 0.76
N ARG A 85 6.43 50.16 -0.04
CA ARG A 85 6.94 49.19 -1.01
C ARG A 85 7.37 47.86 -0.38
N GLN A 86 8.06 47.90 0.76
CA GLN A 86 8.45 46.68 1.46
C GLN A 86 7.24 45.89 1.98
N GLN A 87 6.19 46.59 2.42
CA GLN A 87 4.95 45.96 2.85
C GLN A 87 4.23 45.30 1.67
N GLU A 88 4.08 46.00 0.54
CA GLU A 88 3.49 45.45 -0.68
C GLU A 88 4.25 44.21 -1.19
N GLU A 89 5.58 44.28 -1.25
CA GLU A 89 6.41 43.14 -1.66
C GLU A 89 6.28 41.94 -0.69
N ALA A 90 6.14 42.21 0.62
CA ALA A 90 5.94 41.16 1.62
C ALA A 90 4.55 40.52 1.52
N GLU A 91 3.51 41.31 1.33
CA GLU A 91 2.13 40.85 1.13
C GLU A 91 2.01 40.02 -0.16
N GLU A 92 2.62 40.47 -1.26
CA GLU A 92 2.63 39.74 -2.51
C GLU A 92 3.35 38.38 -2.36
N GLN A 93 4.49 38.35 -1.67
CA GLN A 93 5.19 37.09 -1.37
C GLN A 93 4.37 36.15 -0.49
N GLN A 94 3.68 36.66 0.53
CA GLN A 94 2.80 35.85 1.37
C GLN A 94 1.63 35.29 0.58
N HIS A 95 0.99 36.11 -0.26
CA HIS A 95 -0.10 35.68 -1.14
C HIS A 95 0.37 34.60 -2.11
N ARG A 96 1.53 34.78 -2.77
CA ARG A 96 2.13 33.78 -3.66
C ARG A 96 2.37 32.46 -2.94
N ARG A 97 3.03 32.49 -1.77
CA ARG A 97 3.27 31.28 -0.95
C ARG A 97 1.98 30.60 -0.54
N HIS A 98 0.94 31.36 -0.23
CA HIS A 98 -0.36 30.80 0.13
C HIS A 98 -1.02 30.09 -1.07
N CYS A 99 -1.00 30.73 -2.25
CA CYS A 99 -1.49 30.11 -3.48
C CYS A 99 -0.69 28.85 -3.84
N GLU A 100 0.63 28.90 -3.77
CA GLU A 100 1.52 27.74 -4.00
C GLU A 100 1.21 26.60 -3.01
N ALA A 101 1.03 26.90 -1.73
CA ALA A 101 0.68 25.89 -0.73
C ALA A 101 -0.68 25.23 -1.01
N ILE A 102 -1.67 25.99 -1.47
CA ILE A 102 -2.98 25.45 -1.88
C ILE A 102 -2.81 24.54 -3.10
N GLN A 103 -2.07 24.99 -4.12
CA GLN A 103 -1.79 24.19 -5.31
C GLN A 103 -1.07 22.88 -4.96
N ASP A 104 -0.05 22.94 -4.11
CA ASP A 104 0.67 21.75 -3.64
C ASP A 104 -0.26 20.75 -2.93
N GLU A 105 -1.23 21.24 -2.15
CA GLU A 105 -2.22 20.37 -1.51
C GLU A 105 -3.20 19.75 -2.51
N GLU A 106 -3.62 20.50 -3.53
CA GLU A 106 -4.47 20.01 -4.61
C GLU A 106 -3.74 18.95 -5.44
N ASP A 107 -2.49 19.19 -5.79
CA ASP A 107 -1.64 18.26 -6.52
C ASP A 107 -1.41 16.97 -5.73
N LYS A 108 -1.12 17.05 -4.43
CA LYS A 108 -1.02 15.88 -3.54
C LYS A 108 -2.32 15.08 -3.52
N LYS A 109 -3.47 15.75 -3.42
CA LYS A 109 -4.78 15.08 -3.42
C LYS A 109 -5.05 14.42 -4.77
N ALA A 110 -4.72 15.08 -5.87
CA ALA A 110 -4.88 14.55 -7.22
C ALA A 110 -3.98 13.33 -7.46
N GLU A 111 -2.72 13.36 -7.00
CA GLU A 111 -1.80 12.23 -7.05
C GLU A 111 -2.35 11.02 -6.29
N ILE A 112 -2.79 11.22 -5.05
CA ILE A 112 -3.41 10.17 -4.24
C ILE A 112 -4.64 9.60 -4.95
N TYR A 113 -5.53 10.47 -5.45
CA TYR A 113 -6.73 10.05 -6.14
C TYR A 113 -6.42 9.23 -7.39
N ASN A 114 -5.46 9.66 -8.20
CA ASN A 114 -5.03 8.97 -9.42
C ASN A 114 -4.40 7.62 -9.11
N HIS A 115 -3.65 7.48 -8.03
CA HIS A 115 -3.11 6.18 -7.62
C HIS A 115 -4.20 5.23 -7.12
N VAL A 116 -5.11 5.73 -6.28
CA VAL A 116 -6.19 4.93 -5.68
C VAL A 116 -7.19 4.47 -6.73
N THR A 117 -7.58 5.35 -7.65
CA THR A 117 -8.46 5.00 -8.78
C THR A 117 -7.68 4.36 -9.94
N GLY A 118 -6.36 4.38 -9.85
CA GLY A 118 -5.47 3.81 -10.82
C GLY A 118 -5.65 2.30 -10.94
N ASP A 119 -5.50 1.89 -12.18
CA ASP A 119 -5.32 0.54 -12.70
C ASP A 119 -4.48 -0.42 -11.83
N PHE A 120 -3.43 0.09 -11.19
CA PHE A 120 -2.54 -0.75 -10.38
C PHE A 120 -3.19 -1.18 -9.05
N LEU A 121 -3.85 -0.24 -8.34
CA LEU A 121 -4.44 -0.51 -7.02
C LEU A 121 -5.86 -1.06 -7.09
N THR A 122 -6.62 -0.70 -8.13
CA THR A 122 -7.98 -1.24 -8.35
C THR A 122 -7.98 -2.67 -8.88
N GLU A 123 -6.82 -3.14 -9.34
CA GLU A 123 -6.60 -4.44 -9.93
C GLU A 123 -7.58 -4.81 -11.07
N ALA A 124 -8.06 -3.84 -11.84
CA ALA A 124 -9.03 -4.06 -12.90
C ALA A 124 -8.66 -5.23 -13.84
N ARG A 125 -9.62 -6.12 -14.10
CA ARG A 125 -9.44 -7.28 -15.01
C ARG A 125 -9.23 -6.85 -16.45
N GLU A 126 -9.81 -5.72 -16.84
CA GLU A 126 -9.72 -5.13 -18.18
C GLU A 126 -8.27 -4.89 -18.61
N GLN A 127 -7.34 -4.76 -17.66
CA GLN A 127 -5.90 -4.68 -17.94
C GLN A 127 -5.34 -5.92 -18.64
N ALA A 128 -5.98 -7.07 -18.43
CA ALA A 128 -5.64 -8.33 -19.08
C ALA A 128 -6.22 -8.40 -20.51
N GLU A 129 -7.07 -7.47 -20.93
CA GLU A 129 -7.61 -7.47 -22.29
C GLU A 129 -6.51 -7.15 -23.29
N SER A 130 -6.52 -7.91 -24.37
CA SER A 130 -5.51 -7.83 -25.41
C SER A 130 -6.07 -7.15 -26.63
N THR A 131 -5.25 -6.31 -27.26
CA THR A 131 -5.56 -5.70 -28.55
C THR A 131 -5.78 -6.74 -29.66
N ARG A 132 -5.29 -7.98 -29.47
CA ARG A 132 -5.44 -9.09 -30.41
C ARG A 132 -6.80 -9.80 -30.30
N GLY A 133 -7.66 -9.39 -29.37
CA GLY A 133 -9.03 -9.88 -29.23
C GLY A 133 -9.36 -10.44 -27.84
N PRO A 134 -10.65 -10.67 -27.57
CA PRO A 134 -11.17 -10.97 -26.22
C PRO A 134 -10.74 -12.34 -25.68
N TYR A 135 -10.50 -13.32 -26.54
CA TYR A 135 -10.15 -14.69 -26.14
C TYR A 135 -8.65 -14.89 -25.86
N ARG A 136 -7.83 -13.84 -25.95
CA ARG A 136 -6.38 -13.94 -25.79
C ARG A 136 -5.86 -12.91 -24.80
N PRO A 137 -6.14 -13.06 -23.49
CA PRO A 137 -5.70 -12.10 -22.50
C PRO A 137 -4.17 -11.99 -22.46
N LEU A 138 -3.68 -10.83 -22.02
CA LEU A 138 -2.27 -10.58 -21.79
C LEU A 138 -1.77 -11.45 -20.63
N ALA A 139 -0.80 -12.32 -20.91
CA ALA A 139 -0.28 -13.29 -19.95
C ALA A 139 0.25 -12.61 -18.68
N ASP A 140 1.03 -11.54 -18.84
CA ASP A 140 1.68 -10.83 -17.72
C ASP A 140 0.68 -10.12 -16.78
N ARG A 141 -0.56 -9.89 -17.24
CA ARG A 141 -1.60 -9.15 -16.51
C ARG A 141 -2.79 -10.03 -16.14
N TYR A 142 -2.70 -11.33 -16.36
CA TYR A 142 -3.79 -12.26 -16.09
C TYR A 142 -3.95 -12.51 -14.59
N LYS A 143 -5.15 -12.27 -14.06
CA LYS A 143 -5.50 -12.36 -12.63
C LYS A 143 -6.50 -13.48 -12.30
N GLY A 144 -6.59 -14.48 -13.16
CA GLY A 144 -7.50 -15.62 -12.97
C GLY A 144 -8.84 -15.49 -13.69
N MET A 145 -9.68 -16.53 -13.54
CA MET A 145 -11.00 -16.64 -14.17
C MET A 145 -12.07 -15.89 -13.37
N THR A 146 -13.13 -15.46 -14.05
CA THR A 146 -14.28 -14.82 -13.41
C THR A 146 -15.10 -15.83 -12.60
N ALA A 147 -15.88 -15.33 -11.64
CA ALA A 147 -16.79 -16.19 -10.87
C ALA A 147 -17.80 -16.90 -11.78
N ASP A 148 -18.23 -16.26 -12.87
CA ASP A 148 -19.17 -16.83 -13.82
C ASP A 148 -18.53 -17.92 -14.71
N GLU A 149 -17.29 -17.70 -15.17
CA GLU A 149 -16.51 -18.75 -15.84
C GLU A 149 -16.30 -19.96 -14.92
N LEU A 150 -15.98 -19.73 -13.65
CA LEU A 150 -15.81 -20.79 -12.66
C LEU A 150 -17.11 -21.55 -12.37
N LYS A 151 -18.28 -20.91 -12.47
CA LYS A 151 -19.58 -21.59 -12.30
C LYS A 151 -19.79 -22.65 -13.38
N VAL A 152 -19.46 -22.35 -14.63
CA VAL A 152 -19.59 -23.32 -15.74
C VAL A 152 -18.82 -24.61 -15.43
N PHE A 153 -17.59 -24.50 -14.91
CA PHE A 153 -16.82 -25.69 -14.52
C PHE A 153 -17.41 -26.44 -13.33
N ARG A 154 -17.97 -25.71 -12.35
CA ARG A 154 -18.63 -26.35 -11.19
C ARG A 154 -19.88 -27.10 -11.62
N ASP A 155 -20.68 -26.52 -12.48
CA ASP A 155 -21.90 -27.14 -13.00
C ASP A 155 -21.56 -28.40 -13.81
N ALA A 156 -20.55 -28.31 -14.70
CA ALA A 156 -20.05 -29.48 -15.44
C ALA A 156 -19.49 -30.57 -14.52
N GLN A 157 -18.82 -30.22 -13.42
CA GLN A 157 -18.36 -31.19 -12.42
C GLN A 157 -19.52 -31.90 -11.72
N LEU A 158 -20.61 -31.18 -11.42
CA LEU A 158 -21.80 -31.77 -10.83
C LEU A 158 -22.45 -32.78 -11.78
N GLU A 159 -22.57 -32.44 -13.07
CA GLU A 159 -23.07 -33.35 -14.09
C GLU A 159 -22.20 -34.61 -14.21
N GLN A 160 -20.87 -34.46 -14.26
CA GLN A 160 -19.93 -35.59 -14.27
C GLN A 160 -20.09 -36.50 -13.05
N MET A 161 -20.31 -35.93 -11.87
CA MET A 161 -20.54 -36.73 -10.66
C MET A 161 -21.82 -37.55 -10.76
N GLU A 162 -22.88 -36.99 -11.35
CA GLU A 162 -24.14 -37.72 -11.57
C GLU A 162 -23.99 -38.84 -12.60
N GLU A 163 -23.27 -38.59 -13.70
CA GLU A 163 -22.96 -39.62 -14.71
C GLU A 163 -22.18 -40.78 -14.11
N ILE A 164 -21.12 -40.49 -13.35
CA ILE A 164 -20.32 -41.53 -12.66
C ILE A 164 -21.18 -42.33 -11.69
N ARG A 165 -22.13 -41.69 -10.99
CA ARG A 165 -23.06 -42.40 -10.11
C ARG A 165 -23.97 -43.36 -10.88
N LYS A 166 -24.48 -42.95 -12.05
CA LYS A 166 -25.31 -43.81 -12.91
C LYS A 166 -24.51 -45.02 -13.41
N ILE A 167 -23.31 -44.79 -13.91
CA ILE A 167 -22.43 -45.87 -14.39
C ILE A 167 -22.15 -46.89 -13.27
N LYS A 168 -21.80 -46.41 -12.07
CA LYS A 168 -21.57 -47.31 -10.92
C LYS A 168 -22.81 -48.12 -10.53
N LEU A 169 -23.99 -47.54 -10.66
CA LEU A 169 -25.23 -48.24 -10.40
C LEU A 169 -25.50 -49.32 -11.46
N GLU A 170 -25.26 -49.01 -12.73
CA GLU A 170 -25.39 -49.97 -13.84
C GLU A 170 -24.38 -51.12 -13.71
N GLU A 171 -23.11 -50.83 -13.40
CA GLU A 171 -22.09 -51.83 -13.13
C GLU A 171 -22.50 -52.76 -11.97
N LYS A 172 -23.07 -52.20 -10.90
CA LYS A 172 -23.58 -52.98 -9.78
C LYS A 172 -24.70 -53.92 -10.22
N ASN A 173 -25.68 -53.43 -10.97
CA ASN A 173 -26.79 -54.23 -11.47
C ASN A 173 -26.27 -55.36 -12.39
N MET A 174 -25.33 -55.05 -13.28
CA MET A 174 -24.73 -56.03 -14.17
C MET A 174 -23.96 -57.11 -13.40
N ASN A 175 -23.20 -56.74 -12.36
CA ASN A 175 -22.52 -57.71 -11.50
C ASN A 175 -23.53 -58.63 -10.79
N GLU A 176 -24.64 -58.09 -10.27
CA GLU A 176 -25.71 -58.89 -9.67
C GLU A 176 -26.38 -59.85 -10.67
N ASP A 177 -26.52 -59.45 -11.94
CA ASP A 177 -26.98 -60.34 -13.02
C ASP A 177 -25.98 -61.45 -13.30
N TRP A 178 -24.68 -61.14 -13.38
CA TRP A 178 -23.61 -62.11 -13.56
C TRP A 178 -23.54 -63.11 -12.41
N ASP A 179 -23.67 -62.66 -11.17
CA ASP A 179 -23.69 -63.52 -9.99
C ASP A 179 -24.89 -64.47 -10.03
N ARG A 180 -26.08 -63.99 -10.43
CA ARG A 180 -27.27 -64.83 -10.61
C ARG A 180 -27.06 -65.89 -11.68
N LEU A 181 -26.51 -65.50 -12.84
CA LEU A 181 -26.22 -66.42 -13.93
C LEU A 181 -25.18 -67.47 -13.51
N MET A 182 -24.12 -67.05 -12.81
CA MET A 182 -23.08 -67.93 -12.28
C MET A 182 -23.66 -68.94 -11.30
N ASN A 183 -24.48 -68.49 -10.35
CA ASN A 183 -25.13 -69.36 -9.38
C ASN A 183 -26.04 -70.40 -10.06
N SER A 184 -26.79 -69.99 -11.09
CA SER A 184 -27.60 -70.92 -11.90
C SER A 184 -26.73 -71.95 -12.62
N HIS A 185 -25.65 -71.52 -13.28
CA HIS A 185 -24.72 -72.44 -13.95
C HIS A 185 -24.05 -73.41 -12.98
N LEU A 186 -23.64 -72.96 -11.80
CA LEU A 186 -23.07 -73.80 -10.75
C LEU A 186 -24.06 -74.87 -10.30
N GLN A 187 -25.34 -74.53 -10.12
CA GLN A 187 -26.39 -75.50 -9.76
C GLN A 187 -26.56 -76.57 -10.84
N VAL A 188 -26.62 -76.16 -12.12
CA VAL A 188 -26.74 -77.09 -13.25
C VAL A 188 -25.52 -78.01 -13.37
N ALA A 189 -24.32 -77.45 -13.23
CA ALA A 189 -23.08 -78.21 -13.24
C ALA A 189 -23.04 -79.24 -12.11
N TYR A 190 -23.43 -78.85 -10.90
CA TYR A 190 -23.50 -79.74 -9.74
C TYR A 190 -24.52 -80.87 -9.94
N SER A 191 -25.72 -80.58 -10.44
CA SER A 191 -26.72 -81.62 -10.72
C SER A 191 -26.21 -82.61 -11.77
N TYR A 192 -25.56 -82.11 -12.82
CA TYR A 192 -25.00 -82.94 -13.88
C TYR A 192 -23.84 -83.82 -13.39
N GLU A 193 -22.92 -83.26 -12.59
CA GLU A 193 -21.84 -84.01 -11.96
C GLU A 193 -22.39 -85.12 -11.07
N HIS A 194 -23.43 -84.83 -10.28
CA HIS A 194 -24.08 -85.79 -9.41
C HIS A 194 -24.69 -86.95 -10.21
N GLU A 195 -25.37 -86.67 -11.33
CA GLU A 195 -25.91 -87.70 -12.23
C GLU A 195 -24.81 -88.57 -12.85
N LEU A 196 -23.71 -87.95 -13.32
CA LEU A 196 -22.55 -88.70 -13.84
C LEU A 196 -21.94 -89.62 -12.78
N ASN A 197 -21.82 -89.14 -11.54
CA ASN A 197 -21.29 -89.93 -10.44
C ASN A 197 -22.19 -91.12 -10.10
N LYS A 198 -23.51 -90.96 -10.15
CA LYS A 198 -24.45 -92.09 -10.02
C LYS A 198 -24.27 -93.13 -11.13
N ARG A 199 -24.24 -92.69 -12.39
CA ARG A 199 -24.03 -93.58 -13.54
C ARG A 199 -22.70 -94.31 -13.46
N LYS A 200 -21.62 -93.61 -13.09
CA LYS A 200 -20.30 -94.21 -12.85
C LYS A 200 -20.36 -95.26 -11.74
N SER A 201 -21.03 -94.98 -10.62
CA SER A 201 -21.17 -95.95 -9.53
C SER A 201 -21.95 -97.19 -9.97
N GLU A 202 -23.04 -97.04 -10.71
CA GLU A 202 -23.83 -98.15 -11.25
C GLU A 202 -23.02 -98.99 -12.24
N PHE A 203 -22.27 -98.34 -13.13
CA PHE A 203 -21.38 -99.02 -14.07
C PHE A 203 -20.25 -99.77 -13.35
N ASN A 204 -19.63 -99.15 -12.34
CA ASN A 204 -18.61 -99.79 -11.51
C ASN A 204 -19.16 -101.01 -10.75
N LYS A 205 -20.42 -100.98 -10.29
CA LYS A 205 -21.07 -102.14 -9.67
C LYS A 205 -21.23 -103.29 -10.66
N LYS A 206 -21.70 -103.01 -11.88
CA LYS A 206 -21.81 -104.01 -12.96
C LYS A 206 -20.46 -104.64 -13.30
N ILE A 207 -19.42 -103.81 -13.46
CA ILE A 207 -18.05 -104.31 -13.66
C ILE A 207 -17.59 -105.19 -12.49
N ALA A 208 -17.88 -104.80 -11.24
CA ALA A 208 -17.52 -105.60 -10.08
C ALA A 208 -18.23 -106.96 -10.05
N GLU A 209 -19.52 -107.00 -10.41
CA GLU A 209 -20.30 -108.24 -10.55
C GLU A 209 -19.72 -109.15 -11.65
N GLU A 210 -19.42 -108.59 -12.82
CA GLU A 210 -18.79 -109.32 -13.93
C GLU A 210 -17.41 -109.87 -13.53
N ASN A 211 -16.58 -109.06 -12.87
CA ASN A 211 -15.27 -109.48 -12.37
C ASN A 211 -15.40 -110.60 -11.32
N LEU A 212 -16.43 -110.56 -10.47
CA LEU A 212 -16.70 -111.61 -9.49
C LEU A 212 -17.08 -112.93 -10.19
N GLN A 213 -18.00 -112.88 -11.16
CA GLN A 213 -18.37 -114.06 -11.97
C GLN A 213 -17.16 -114.63 -12.72
N LEU A 214 -16.34 -113.77 -13.33
CA LEU A 214 -15.12 -114.17 -14.02
C LEU A 214 -14.13 -114.86 -13.07
N ALA A 215 -13.97 -114.33 -11.84
CA ALA A 215 -13.09 -114.91 -10.83
C ALA A 215 -13.60 -116.29 -10.35
N GLU A 216 -14.91 -116.45 -10.18
CA GLU A 216 -15.52 -117.75 -9.86
C GLU A 216 -15.31 -118.77 -10.98
N GLN A 217 -15.55 -118.38 -12.24
CA GLN A 217 -15.30 -119.22 -13.41
C GLN A 217 -13.83 -119.63 -13.50
N GLN A 218 -12.90 -118.70 -13.30
CA GLN A 218 -11.47 -118.99 -13.28
C GLN A 218 -11.12 -119.97 -12.15
N LYS A 219 -11.68 -119.78 -10.95
CA LYS A 219 -11.47 -120.68 -9.81
C LYS A 219 -11.98 -122.09 -10.10
N LEU A 220 -13.20 -122.23 -10.61
CA LEU A 220 -13.78 -123.52 -11.01
C LEU A 220 -12.94 -124.20 -12.11
N HIS A 221 -12.47 -123.43 -13.09
CA HIS A 221 -11.61 -123.93 -14.14
C HIS A 221 -10.26 -124.42 -13.60
N GLN A 222 -9.63 -123.67 -12.69
CA GLN A 222 -8.42 -124.11 -12.00
C GLN A 222 -8.65 -125.37 -11.17
N GLU A 223 -9.77 -125.46 -10.45
CA GLU A 223 -10.16 -126.66 -9.71
C GLU A 223 -10.33 -127.87 -10.65
N TYR A 224 -10.95 -127.67 -11.82
CA TYR A 224 -11.09 -128.71 -12.85
C TYR A 224 -9.72 -129.16 -13.39
N LEU A 225 -8.85 -128.22 -13.77
CA LEU A 225 -7.49 -128.51 -14.24
C LEU A 225 -6.72 -129.33 -13.20
N ASN A 226 -6.72 -128.88 -11.94
CA ASN A 226 -6.03 -129.56 -10.84
C ASN A 226 -6.61 -130.94 -10.52
N ARG A 227 -7.94 -131.11 -10.58
CA ARG A 227 -8.60 -132.37 -10.21
C ARG A 227 -8.58 -133.43 -11.31
N VAL A 228 -8.76 -133.02 -12.56
CA VAL A 228 -8.99 -133.93 -13.70
C VAL A 228 -7.76 -134.04 -14.59
N ILE A 229 -7.14 -132.91 -14.95
CA ILE A 229 -6.08 -132.88 -15.97
C ILE A 229 -4.68 -133.07 -15.35
N TYR A 230 -4.35 -132.34 -14.29
CA TYR A 230 -3.02 -132.38 -13.65
C TYR A 230 -2.82 -133.56 -12.70
N LYS A 231 -3.80 -134.47 -12.60
CA LYS A 231 -3.58 -135.77 -11.96
C LYS A 231 -2.95 -136.72 -12.96
N ASN A 232 -1.64 -136.87 -12.89
CA ASN A 232 -0.93 -137.90 -13.62
C ASN A 232 -1.26 -139.27 -13.01
N GLN A 233 -2.28 -139.93 -13.55
CA GLN A 233 -2.49 -141.36 -13.30
C GLN A 233 -1.57 -142.13 -14.25
N PRO A 234 -0.70 -143.02 -13.74
CA PRO A 234 0.14 -143.84 -14.60
C PRO A 234 -0.75 -144.72 -15.47
N THR A 235 -0.60 -144.61 -16.78
CA THR A 235 -1.33 -145.42 -17.75
C THR A 235 -0.99 -146.90 -17.54
N ALA A 236 -1.92 -147.84 -17.82
CA ALA A 236 -1.67 -149.27 -17.63
C ALA A 236 -0.34 -149.74 -18.29
N ALA A 237 -0.01 -149.15 -19.45
CA ALA A 237 1.25 -149.35 -20.16
C ALA A 237 2.51 -149.01 -19.33
N PHE A 238 2.45 -148.09 -18.37
CA PHE A 238 3.55 -147.75 -17.46
C PHE A 238 3.87 -148.91 -16.50
N TYR A 239 2.84 -149.49 -15.86
CA TYR A 239 3.06 -150.61 -14.95
C TYR A 239 3.54 -151.87 -15.67
N GLU A 240 3.09 -152.08 -16.91
CA GLU A 240 3.60 -153.16 -17.76
C GLU A 240 5.07 -153.01 -18.14
N GLN A 241 5.74 -151.86 -17.97
CA GLN A 241 7.17 -151.73 -18.27
C GLN A 241 8.05 -152.41 -17.21
N PHE A 242 7.57 -152.51 -15.96
CA PHE A 242 8.31 -153.13 -14.87
C PHE A 242 8.13 -154.67 -14.89
N ASN A 243 9.18 -155.43 -14.54
CA ASN A 243 9.20 -156.90 -14.53
C ASN A 243 9.10 -157.60 -15.91
N LYS A 244 9.41 -156.90 -17.02
CA LYS A 244 9.50 -157.51 -18.37
C LYS A 244 10.84 -158.23 -18.67
N GLY A 245 11.79 -158.26 -17.75
CA GLY A 245 13.07 -158.97 -17.91
C GLY A 245 13.57 -159.56 -16.60
N THR A 246 14.15 -160.76 -16.66
CA THR A 246 14.83 -161.45 -15.55
C THR A 246 16.29 -161.00 -15.50
N ARG A 247 16.59 -160.02 -14.64
CA ARG A 247 17.96 -159.66 -14.25
C ARG A 247 18.01 -159.31 -12.78
#